data_AF-A0A2W1CM74-F1
#
_entry.id   AF-A0A2W1CM74-F1
#
_cell.length_a   1.000
_cell.length_b   1.000
_cell.length_c   1.000
_cell.angle_alpha   90.00
_cell.angle_beta   90.00
_cell.angle_gamma   90.00
#
_symmetry.space_group_name_H-M   'P 1'
#
loop_
_entity.id
_entity.type
_entity.pdbx_description
1 polymer ?
#
loop_
_entity_poly.entity_id
_entity_poly.type
_entity_poly.pdbx_seq_one_letter_code
_entity_poly.pdbx_strand_id
1 'polypeptide(L)'
;MPPQRRFGQEIDQNVRRGPNISPADRQGIIAKREEGVPVRELAAEFGRSESAIKYTIRTYTKTPTIEERPRSGHPHILSRRLEKIIYRKARAAPKIKYSKLAKDGVFVNADGTTTKPPSHSTLYRVLKRRR
;
A
#
# COMPACT_ATOMS: atom_id res chain seq x y z
N MET A 1 -5.56 -9.20 -27.06
CA MET A 1 -4.24 -9.76 -26.70
C MET A 1 -3.23 -8.62 -26.79
N PRO A 2 -2.37 -8.38 -25.79
CA PRO A 2 -1.20 -7.52 -26.04
C PRO A 2 -0.40 -8.13 -27.21
N PRO A 3 0.21 -7.31 -28.08
CA PRO A 3 0.99 -7.82 -29.19
C PRO A 3 2.07 -8.78 -28.67
N GLN A 4 2.15 -9.97 -29.25
CA GLN A 4 3.17 -10.95 -28.91
C GLN A 4 4.55 -10.40 -29.28
N ARG A 5 5.50 -10.55 -28.37
CA ARG A 5 6.90 -10.13 -28.59
C ARG A 5 7.47 -10.95 -29.76
N ARG A 6 8.09 -10.27 -30.72
CA ARG A 6 8.75 -10.94 -31.84
C ARG A 6 10.14 -11.42 -31.40
N PHE A 7 10.54 -12.60 -31.85
CA PHE A 7 11.91 -13.08 -31.70
C PHE A 7 12.88 -12.06 -32.33
N GLY A 8 13.92 -11.66 -31.60
CA GLY A 8 14.89 -10.64 -32.04
C GLY A 8 14.49 -9.18 -31.76
N GLN A 9 13.36 -8.92 -31.11
CA GLN A 9 13.00 -7.56 -30.69
C GLN A 9 13.93 -7.11 -29.54
N GLU A 10 14.65 -6.01 -29.76
CA GLU A 10 15.61 -5.44 -28.81
C GLU A 10 14.92 -5.15 -27.47
N ILE A 11 15.46 -5.73 -26.39
CA ILE A 11 14.93 -5.53 -25.03
C ILE A 11 15.53 -4.24 -24.52
N ASP A 12 14.87 -3.12 -24.81
CA ASP A 12 15.26 -1.85 -24.20
C ASP A 12 14.90 -1.86 -22.71
N GLN A 13 15.93 -1.94 -21.85
CA GLN A 13 15.79 -1.85 -20.40
C GLN A 13 15.33 -0.45 -19.94
N ASN A 14 15.42 0.57 -20.80
CA ASN A 14 14.97 1.93 -20.53
C ASN A 14 13.49 2.20 -20.81
N VAL A 15 12.68 1.17 -21.12
CA VAL A 15 11.21 1.32 -21.15
C VAL A 15 10.70 1.56 -19.73
N ARG A 16 10.72 2.83 -19.29
CA ARG A 16 10.18 3.26 -18.01
C ARG A 16 8.66 3.16 -18.06
N ARG A 17 8.06 2.59 -17.02
CA ARG A 17 6.60 2.70 -16.83
C ARG A 17 6.26 4.19 -16.76
N GLY A 18 5.37 4.64 -17.65
CA GLY A 18 4.88 6.02 -17.64
C GLY A 18 4.20 6.37 -16.31
N PRO A 19 4.01 7.67 -16.03
CA PRO A 19 3.34 8.12 -14.82
C PRO A 19 1.91 7.58 -14.75
N ASN A 20 1.43 7.46 -13.53
CA ASN A 20 0.04 7.12 -13.25
C ASN A 20 -0.91 8.12 -13.92
N ILE A 21 -2.14 7.67 -14.22
CA ILE A 21 -3.19 8.54 -14.79
C ILE A 21 -3.48 9.66 -13.78
N SER A 22 -3.47 10.91 -14.25
CA SER A 22 -3.71 12.07 -13.41
C SER A 22 -5.14 12.06 -12.84
N PRO A 23 -5.39 12.73 -11.69
CA PRO A 23 -6.75 12.85 -11.16
C PRO A 23 -7.72 13.51 -12.14
N ALA A 24 -7.27 14.54 -12.86
CA ALA A 24 -8.08 15.24 -13.87
C ALA A 24 -8.48 14.31 -15.01
N ASP A 25 -7.55 13.51 -15.54
CA ASP A 25 -7.84 12.55 -16.60
C ASP A 25 -8.82 11.47 -16.12
N ARG A 26 -8.69 11.00 -14.87
CA ARG A 26 -9.63 10.03 -14.30
C ARG A 26 -11.05 10.58 -14.22
N GLN A 27 -11.19 11.83 -13.79
CA GLN A 27 -12.48 12.50 -13.73
C GLN A 27 -13.08 12.61 -15.14
N GLY A 28 -12.29 13.01 -16.14
CA GLY A 28 -12.72 13.06 -17.53
C GLY A 28 -13.15 11.69 -18.08
N ILE A 29 -12.38 10.63 -17.80
CA ILE A 29 -12.71 9.25 -18.18
C ILE A 29 -14.05 8.81 -17.57
N ILE A 30 -14.29 9.12 -16.29
CA ILE A 30 -15.51 8.75 -15.58
C ILE A 30 -16.71 9.50 -16.14
N ALA A 31 -16.62 10.83 -16.29
CA ALA A 31 -17.71 11.66 -16.80
C ALA A 31 -18.15 11.21 -18.20
N LYS A 32 -17.19 11.02 -19.12
CA LYS A 32 -17.49 10.52 -20.48
C LYS A 32 -18.01 9.09 -20.48
N ARG A 33 -17.59 8.28 -19.51
CA ARG A 33 -18.14 6.93 -19.38
C ARG A 33 -19.60 6.95 -18.93
N GLU A 34 -19.98 7.88 -18.07
CA GLU A 34 -21.37 8.11 -17.65
C GLU A 34 -22.24 8.60 -18.82
N GLU A 35 -21.68 9.38 -19.73
CA GLU A 35 -22.32 9.78 -21.01
C GLU A 35 -22.46 8.62 -22.02
N GLY A 36 -21.89 7.45 -21.72
CA GLY A 36 -22.03 6.24 -22.55
C GLY A 36 -20.90 6.01 -23.57
N VAL A 37 -19.85 6.83 -23.57
CA VAL A 37 -18.72 6.70 -24.51
C VAL A 37 -18.06 5.31 -24.36
N PRO A 38 -17.77 4.61 -25.47
CA PRO A 38 -17.17 3.29 -25.43
C PRO A 38 -15.70 3.36 -24.97
N VAL A 39 -15.24 2.32 -24.27
CA VAL A 39 -13.89 2.23 -23.70
C VAL A 39 -12.78 2.41 -24.74
N ARG A 40 -13.02 1.98 -25.99
CA ARG A 40 -12.06 2.09 -27.09
C ARG A 40 -11.80 3.55 -27.48
N GLU A 41 -12.84 4.38 -27.51
CA GLU A 41 -12.72 5.80 -27.80
C GLU A 41 -12.03 6.54 -26.66
N LEU A 42 -12.39 6.22 -25.41
CA LEU A 42 -11.68 6.74 -24.23
C LEU A 42 -10.18 6.37 -24.23
N ALA A 43 -9.84 5.15 -24.63
CA ALA A 43 -8.45 4.72 -24.72
C ALA A 43 -7.65 5.54 -25.75
N ALA A 44 -8.24 5.79 -26.93
CA ALA A 44 -7.63 6.60 -27.97
C ALA A 44 -7.49 8.07 -27.54
N GLU A 45 -8.54 8.64 -26.95
CA GLU A 45 -8.59 10.04 -26.52
C GLU A 45 -7.58 10.34 -25.40
N PHE A 46 -7.54 9.51 -24.35
CA PHE A 46 -6.65 9.72 -23.22
C PHE A 46 -5.24 9.12 -23.43
N GLY A 47 -4.97 8.52 -24.60
CA GLY A 47 -3.68 7.91 -24.92
C GLY A 47 -3.28 6.77 -23.97
N ARG A 48 -4.26 6.00 -23.47
CA ARG A 48 -4.03 4.90 -22.51
C ARG A 48 -4.52 3.56 -23.07
N SER A 49 -4.05 2.47 -22.49
CA SER A 49 -4.54 1.14 -22.86
C SER A 49 -5.99 0.94 -22.39
N GLU A 50 -6.78 0.18 -23.15
CA GLU A 50 -8.15 -0.17 -22.74
C GLU A 50 -8.20 -0.82 -21.34
N SER A 51 -7.19 -1.63 -21.00
CA SER A 51 -7.08 -2.24 -19.68
C SER A 51 -6.93 -1.20 -18.57
N ALA A 52 -6.21 -0.11 -18.82
CA ALA A 52 -6.07 0.98 -17.86
C ALA A 52 -7.41 1.72 -17.67
N ILE A 53 -8.13 2.00 -18.76
CA ILE A 53 -9.48 2.61 -18.70
C ILE A 53 -10.46 1.71 -17.92
N LYS A 54 -10.51 0.41 -18.25
CA LYS A 54 -11.35 -0.58 -17.53
C LYS A 54 -10.98 -0.65 -16.05
N TYR A 55 -9.69 -0.60 -15.72
CA TYR A 55 -9.23 -0.58 -14.33
C TYR A 55 -9.71 0.66 -13.59
N THR A 56 -9.60 1.85 -14.20
CA THR A 56 -10.07 3.12 -13.63
C THR A 56 -11.57 3.07 -13.35
N ILE A 57 -12.38 2.67 -14.34
CA ILE A 57 -13.84 2.55 -14.19
C ILE A 57 -14.18 1.57 -13.05
N ARG A 58 -13.58 0.37 -13.05
CA ARG A 58 -13.81 -0.64 -12.00
C ARG A 58 -13.39 -0.16 -10.61
N THR A 59 -12.33 0.63 -10.51
CA THR A 59 -11.86 1.17 -9.23
C THR A 59 -12.81 2.24 -8.72
N TYR A 60 -13.31 3.08 -9.61
CA TYR A 60 -14.30 4.10 -9.29
C TYR A 60 -15.61 3.48 -8.80
N THR A 61 -16.15 2.48 -9.52
CA THR A 61 -17.40 1.81 -9.10
C THR A 61 -17.27 1.15 -7.73
N LYS A 62 -16.09 0.62 -7.38
CA LYS A 62 -15.87 -0.03 -6.07
C LYS A 62 -15.75 0.98 -4.93
N THR A 63 -15.19 2.16 -5.19
CA THR A 63 -14.69 3.02 -4.11
C THR A 63 -14.71 4.51 -4.46
N PRO A 64 -15.85 5.03 -4.93
CA PRO A 64 -16.02 6.27 -5.70
C PRO A 64 -15.07 7.40 -5.27
N THR A 65 -13.87 7.40 -5.85
CA THR A 65 -12.77 8.28 -5.49
C THR A 65 -11.87 8.38 -6.71
N ILE A 66 -11.47 9.61 -7.02
CA ILE A 66 -10.64 9.94 -8.19
C ILE A 66 -9.15 9.78 -7.84
N GLU A 67 -8.79 10.08 -6.59
CA GLU A 67 -7.43 9.98 -6.08
C GLU A 67 -6.91 8.54 -6.02
N GLU A 68 -5.59 8.40 -6.12
CA GLU A 68 -4.93 7.13 -5.91
C GLU A 68 -4.92 6.74 -4.44
N ARG A 69 -5.20 5.48 -4.18
CA ARG A 69 -4.94 4.93 -2.86
C ARG A 69 -3.45 4.91 -2.57
N PRO A 70 -3.04 5.22 -1.34
CA PRO A 70 -1.68 4.93 -0.91
C PRO A 70 -1.42 3.43 -1.11
N ARG A 71 -0.21 3.10 -1.53
CA ARG A 71 0.20 1.70 -1.67
C ARG A 71 0.03 1.00 -0.32
N SER A 72 -0.57 -0.19 -0.34
CA SER A 72 -0.68 -1.01 0.86
C SER A 72 0.73 -1.37 1.36
N GLY A 73 1.03 -0.99 2.60
CA GLY A 73 2.23 -1.44 3.29
C GLY A 73 2.01 -2.80 3.98
N HIS A 74 3.10 -3.39 4.46
CA HIS A 74 3.01 -4.56 5.35
C HIS A 74 2.43 -4.11 6.71
N PRO A 75 1.48 -4.86 7.31
CA PRO A 75 1.07 -4.63 8.69
C PRO A 75 2.26 -4.49 9.65
N HIS A 76 2.04 -3.71 10.71
CA HIS A 76 3.06 -3.54 11.74
C HIS A 76 3.30 -4.85 12.50
N ILE A 77 4.57 -5.10 12.83
CA ILE A 77 5.02 -6.27 13.59
C ILE A 77 4.33 -6.34 14.96
N LEU A 78 4.15 -5.18 15.61
CA LEU A 78 3.48 -5.09 16.90
C LEU A 78 2.04 -4.62 16.70
N SER A 79 1.13 -5.24 17.44
CA SER A 79 -0.25 -4.75 17.52
C SER A 79 -0.29 -3.42 18.27
N ARG A 80 -1.27 -2.57 17.94
CA ARG A 80 -1.48 -1.28 18.62
C ARG A 80 -1.60 -1.43 20.15
N ARG A 81 -2.15 -2.55 20.62
CA ARG A 81 -2.27 -2.86 22.06
C ARG A 81 -0.90 -3.07 22.69
N LEU A 82 -0.05 -3.89 22.08
CA LEU A 82 1.31 -4.17 22.57
C LEU A 82 2.17 -2.90 22.54
N GLU A 83 2.10 -2.12 21.47
CA GLU A 83 2.79 -0.82 21.39
C GLU A 83 2.41 0.10 22.56
N LYS A 84 1.12 0.15 22.92
CA LYS A 84 0.62 0.96 24.04
C LYS A 84 1.13 0.47 25.39
N ILE A 85 1.21 -0.84 25.59
CA ILE A 85 1.75 -1.45 26.82
C ILE A 85 3.24 -1.13 26.96
N ILE A 86 4.02 -1.36 25.90
CA ILE A 86 5.46 -1.06 25.85
C ILE A 86 5.71 0.42 26.16
N TYR A 87 4.95 1.32 25.51
CA TYR A 87 5.06 2.76 25.74
C TYR A 87 4.74 3.15 27.18
N ARG A 88 3.65 2.63 27.76
CA ARG A 88 3.27 2.90 29.15
C ARG A 88 4.33 2.42 30.15
N LYS A 89 4.91 1.24 29.92
CA LYS A 89 5.98 0.71 30.75
C LYS A 89 7.26 1.54 30.65
N ALA A 90 7.64 1.95 29.44
CA ALA A 90 8.78 2.84 29.23
C ALA A 90 8.58 4.22 29.88
N ARG A 91 7.35 4.76 29.85
CA ARG A 91 7.02 6.03 30.51
C ARG A 91 7.05 5.92 32.04
N ALA A 92 6.57 4.80 32.60
CA ALA A 92 6.60 4.56 34.04
C ALA A 92 8.03 4.33 34.57
N ALA A 93 8.90 3.72 33.75
CA ALA A 93 10.29 3.44 34.10
C ALA A 93 11.25 3.90 32.98
N PRO A 94 11.68 5.18 32.96
CA PRO A 94 12.46 5.75 31.85
C PRO A 94 13.80 5.07 31.56
N LYS A 95 14.41 4.42 32.57
CA LYS A 95 15.69 3.70 32.46
C LYS A 95 15.53 2.19 32.23
N ILE A 96 14.34 1.73 31.82
CA ILE A 96 14.09 0.32 31.57
C ILE A 96 14.93 -0.20 30.39
N LYS A 97 15.55 -1.37 30.54
CA LYS A 97 16.32 -2.01 29.47
C LYS A 97 15.37 -2.57 28.40
N TYR A 98 15.77 -2.47 27.13
CA TYR A 98 15.02 -3.01 26.00
C TYR A 98 14.75 -4.52 26.09
N SER A 99 15.65 -5.29 26.71
CA SER A 99 15.44 -6.73 26.93
C SER A 99 14.22 -7.02 27.80
N LYS A 100 13.90 -6.14 28.76
CA LYS A 100 12.67 -6.26 29.58
C LYS A 100 11.43 -5.89 28.77
N LEU A 101 11.50 -4.81 27.98
CA LEU A 101 10.41 -4.40 27.10
C LEU A 101 10.10 -5.43 26.00
N ALA A 102 11.11 -6.17 25.54
CA ALA A 102 10.93 -7.21 24.53
C ALA A 102 10.01 -8.34 25.00
N LYS A 103 10.07 -8.71 26.29
CA LYS A 103 9.19 -9.74 26.87
C LYS A 103 7.72 -9.33 26.81
N ASP A 104 7.45 -8.04 26.96
CA ASP A 104 6.10 -7.47 26.94
C ASP A 104 5.53 -7.30 25.52
N GLY A 105 6.39 -7.40 24.51
CA GLY A 105 6.00 -7.34 23.11
C GLY A 105 5.70 -8.70 22.49
N VAL A 106 5.71 -9.78 23.28
CA VAL A 106 5.37 -11.13 22.82
C VAL A 106 3.84 -11.26 22.77
N PHE A 107 3.34 -11.80 21.68
CA PHE A 107 1.94 -12.14 21.51
C PHE A 107 1.76 -13.64 21.74
N VAL A 108 0.75 -14.02 22.51
CA VAL A 108 0.35 -15.42 22.72
C VAL A 108 -0.79 -15.71 21.75
N ASN A 109 -0.61 -16.67 20.86
CA ASN A 109 -1.63 -17.11 19.93
C ASN A 109 -2.69 -17.96 20.65
N ALA A 110 -3.85 -18.17 20.00
CA ALA A 110 -4.90 -19.03 20.54
C ALA A 110 -4.41 -20.47 20.80
N ASP A 111 -3.47 -20.95 19.99
CA ASP A 111 -2.87 -22.27 20.08
C ASP A 111 -1.81 -22.38 21.20
N GLY A 112 -1.67 -21.36 22.06
CA GLY A 112 -0.69 -21.32 23.14
C GLY A 112 0.76 -21.03 22.71
N THR A 113 1.02 -20.95 21.40
CA THR A 113 2.35 -20.59 20.88
C THR A 113 2.65 -19.11 21.07
N THR A 114 3.93 -18.77 21.27
CA THR A 114 4.38 -17.39 21.45
C THR A 114 5.09 -16.87 20.20
N THR A 115 4.87 -15.60 19.87
CA THR A 115 5.60 -14.94 18.79
C THR A 115 7.04 -14.60 19.20
N LYS A 116 7.92 -14.45 18.22
CA LYS A 116 9.28 -13.98 18.47
C LYS A 116 9.25 -12.59 19.13
N PRO A 117 10.04 -12.35 20.19
CA PRO A 117 10.10 -11.03 20.81
C PRO A 117 10.58 -9.97 19.81
N PRO A 118 10.06 -8.74 19.89
CA PRO A 118 10.45 -7.66 19.00
C PRO A 118 11.93 -7.31 19.16
N SER A 119 12.58 -6.96 18.03
CA SER A 119 13.96 -6.52 18.03
C SER A 119 14.15 -5.18 18.76
N HIS A 120 15.38 -4.91 19.18
CA HIS A 120 15.77 -3.60 19.73
C HIS A 120 15.37 -2.44 18.81
N SER A 121 15.66 -2.55 17.50
CA SER A 121 15.30 -1.52 16.52
C SER A 121 13.79 -1.27 16.42
N THR A 122 12.99 -2.33 16.57
CA THR A 122 11.53 -2.23 16.59
C THR A 122 11.05 -1.47 17.82
N LEU A 123 11.54 -1.84 19.01
CA LEU A 123 11.21 -1.16 20.27
C LEU A 123 11.63 0.30 20.26
N TYR A 124 12.85 0.60 19.79
CA TYR A 124 13.33 1.96 19.63
C TYR A 124 12.41 2.78 18.71
N ARG A 125 12.03 2.23 17.55
CA ARG A 125 11.13 2.91 16.60
C ARG A 125 9.76 3.20 17.20
N VAL A 126 9.20 2.25 17.97
CA VAL A 126 7.92 2.44 18.67
C VAL A 126 8.00 3.58 19.68
N LEU A 127 9.05 3.62 20.49
CA LEU A 127 9.24 4.69 21.49
C LEU A 127 9.50 6.05 20.84
N LYS A 128 10.28 6.08 19.75
CA LYS A 128 10.58 7.33 19.01
C LYS A 128 9.36 7.92 18.31
N ARG A 129 8.48 7.08 17.74
CA ARG A 129 7.29 7.54 16.99
C ARG A 129 6.21 8.19 17.85
N ARG A 130 6.16 7.86 19.15
CA ARG A 130 5.15 8.37 20.09
C ARG A 130 5.65 9.56 20.93
N ARG A 131 6.78 10.16 20.55
CA ARG A 131 7.32 11.36 21.19
C ARG A 131 6.48 12.59 20.83
#